data_AF-A0A0C9R8H3-F1
#
_entry.id   AF-A0A0C9R8H3-F1
#
_cell.length_a   1.000
_cell.length_b   1.000
_cell.length_c   1.000
_cell.angle_alpha   90.00
_cell.angle_beta   90.00
_cell.angle_gamma   90.00
#
_symmetry.space_group_name_H-M   'P 1'
#
loop_
_entity.id
_entity.type
_entity.pdbx_description
1 polymer ?
#
loop_
_entity_poly.entity_id
_entity_poly.type
_entity_poly.pdbx_seq_one_letter_code
_entity_poly.pdbx_strand_id
1 'polypeptide(L)'
;NLQEVFKTINKVQILDEEFLHLIFIITMIVSPLIKISRSIRGKIAYSQTLSRYSTKSKKSEPEIPRNELEGLFSAQYQPDKGKVYDKKPFKLRLEGGRKYSWCTCGQSKGQPLCDGTHKNIFLKIKMRPLRFQVKETKEYWLCNCKQTSNRPFCDGTHLREDIQAKIK
;
A
#
# COMPACT_ATOMS: atom_id res chain seq x y z
N ASN A 1 24.93 -24.32 82.20
CA ASN A 1 26.04 -23.38 81.93
C ASN A 1 25.53 -22.32 80.96
N LEU A 2 25.26 -21.10 81.43
CA LEU A 2 24.63 -20.01 80.65
C LEU A 2 25.44 -19.60 79.40
N GLN A 3 26.76 -19.87 79.37
CA GLN A 3 27.61 -19.61 78.21
C GLN A 3 27.35 -20.54 77.02
N GLU A 4 26.83 -21.75 77.24
CA GLU A 4 26.51 -22.67 76.14
C GLU A 4 25.21 -22.28 75.43
N VAL A 5 24.21 -21.78 76.18
CA VAL A 5 22.91 -21.33 75.62
C VAL A 5 23.09 -20.11 74.71
N PHE A 6 23.97 -19.16 75.06
CA PHE A 6 24.28 -18.01 74.21
C PHE A 6 25.01 -18.39 72.91
N LYS A 7 25.85 -19.44 72.93
CA LYS A 7 26.51 -19.94 71.72
C LYS A 7 25.52 -20.60 70.76
N THR A 8 24.53 -21.33 71.25
CA THR A 8 23.47 -21.93 70.42
C THR A 8 22.54 -20.88 69.84
N ILE A 9 22.13 -19.87 70.62
CA ILE A 9 21.26 -18.78 70.14
C ILE A 9 21.94 -17.97 69.03
N ASN A 10 23.21 -17.57 69.23
CA ASN A 10 23.96 -16.84 68.19
C ASN A 10 24.16 -17.67 66.91
N LYS A 11 24.34 -19.00 67.02
CA LYS A 11 24.51 -19.87 65.85
C LYS A 11 23.21 -20.06 65.06
N VAL A 12 22.06 -20.03 65.72
CA VAL A 12 20.73 -20.05 65.08
C VAL A 12 20.43 -18.71 64.40
N GLN A 13 20.79 -17.59 65.03
CA GLN A 13 20.55 -16.25 64.51
C GLN A 13 21.43 -15.88 63.29
N ILE A 14 22.63 -16.46 63.18
CA ILE A 14 23.53 -16.29 62.01
C ILE A 14 23.03 -17.09 60.78
N LEU A 15 22.31 -18.20 60.99
CA LEU A 15 21.80 -19.02 59.89
C LEU A 15 20.56 -18.41 59.21
N ASP A 16 19.83 -17.52 59.88
CA ASP A 16 18.66 -16.83 59.30
C ASP A 16 19.03 -15.65 58.39
N GLU A 17 20.11 -14.93 58.71
CA GLU A 17 20.59 -13.79 57.89
C GLU A 17 21.22 -14.24 56.56
N GLU A 18 21.99 -15.34 56.54
CA GLU A 18 22.51 -15.91 55.28
C GLU A 18 21.39 -16.47 54.39
N PHE A 19 20.34 -17.05 55.00
CA PHE A 19 19.19 -17.57 54.26
C PHE A 19 18.35 -16.43 53.65
N LEU A 20 18.16 -15.31 54.38
CA LEU A 20 17.52 -14.11 53.86
C LEU A 20 18.34 -13.45 52.75
N HIS A 21 19.67 -13.39 52.86
CA HIS A 21 20.54 -12.91 51.79
C HIS A 21 20.48 -13.77 50.53
N LEU A 22 20.42 -15.10 50.67
CA LEU A 22 20.26 -16.02 49.54
C LEU A 22 18.90 -15.85 48.85
N ILE A 23 17.81 -15.68 49.62
CA ILE A 23 16.48 -15.36 49.08
C ILE A 23 16.48 -13.99 48.38
N PHE A 24 17.19 -13.00 48.91
CA PHE A 24 17.31 -11.68 48.27
C PHE A 24 18.09 -11.74 46.94
N ILE A 25 19.18 -12.51 46.89
CA ILE A 25 19.95 -12.74 45.65
C ILE A 25 19.11 -13.49 44.61
N ILE A 26 18.38 -14.54 45.02
CA ILE A 26 17.48 -15.28 44.14
C ILE A 26 16.39 -14.33 43.59
N THR A 27 15.71 -13.57 44.44
CA THR A 27 14.66 -12.64 44.00
C THR A 27 15.20 -11.52 43.08
N MET A 28 16.42 -11.01 43.31
CA MET A 28 17.06 -10.03 42.42
C MET A 28 17.41 -10.60 41.03
N ILE A 29 17.75 -11.89 40.93
CA ILE A 29 18.07 -12.56 39.65
C ILE A 29 16.79 -13.00 38.89
N VAL A 30 15.74 -13.45 39.59
CA VAL A 30 14.51 -13.94 38.92
C VAL A 30 13.56 -12.80 38.50
N SER A 31 13.60 -11.65 39.20
CA SER A 31 12.75 -10.48 38.91
C SER A 31 12.90 -9.87 37.50
N PRO A 32 14.11 -9.71 36.92
CA PRO A 32 14.25 -9.20 35.56
C PRO A 32 13.78 -10.20 34.47
N LEU A 33 13.72 -11.50 34.75
CA LEU A 33 13.19 -12.51 33.81
C LEU A 33 11.66 -12.51 33.75
N ILE A 34 10.98 -12.22 34.86
CA ILE A 34 9.50 -12.20 34.90
C ILE A 34 8.93 -10.95 34.20
N LYS A 35 9.65 -9.82 34.20
CA LYS A 35 9.23 -8.56 33.53
C LYS A 35 9.32 -8.60 32.00
N ILE A 36 10.03 -9.56 31.41
CA ILE A 36 10.10 -9.75 29.96
C ILE A 36 8.79 -10.38 29.40
N SER A 37 8.04 -11.13 30.23
CA SER A 37 6.80 -11.79 29.79
C SER A 37 5.57 -10.86 29.70
N ARG A 38 5.56 -9.71 30.39
CA ARG A 38 4.42 -8.78 30.38
C ARG A 38 4.42 -7.80 29.21
N SER A 39 5.53 -7.66 28.48
CA SER A 39 5.59 -6.87 27.24
C SER A 39 5.04 -7.64 26.01
N ILE A 40 4.88 -8.96 26.11
CA ILE A 40 4.38 -9.80 25.01
C ILE A 40 2.85 -10.01 25.09
N ARG A 41 2.22 -9.78 26.24
CA ARG A 41 0.76 -9.95 26.41
C ARG A 41 -0.09 -8.75 25.98
N GLY A 42 0.52 -7.60 25.68
CA GLY A 42 -0.16 -6.37 25.25
C GLY A 42 -0.33 -6.19 23.73
N LYS A 43 0.09 -7.16 22.90
CA LYS A 43 0.01 -7.08 21.43
C LYS A 43 -0.90 -8.11 20.76
N ILE A 44 -1.61 -8.95 21.52
CA ILE A 44 -2.44 -10.04 20.97
C ILE A 44 -3.96 -9.78 21.09
N ALA A 45 -4.40 -8.72 21.78
CA ALA A 45 -5.83 -8.42 21.99
C ALA A 45 -6.36 -7.18 21.24
N TYR A 46 -5.77 -6.82 20.10
CA TYR A 46 -6.33 -5.81 19.17
C TYR A 46 -6.77 -6.41 17.82
N SER A 47 -6.91 -7.73 17.73
CA SER A 47 -7.34 -8.39 16.50
C SER A 47 -8.44 -9.40 16.79
N GLN A 48 -9.64 -8.86 17.04
CA GLN A 48 -10.96 -9.51 17.06
C GLN A 48 -11.87 -8.44 17.68
N THR A 49 -12.84 -7.80 17.02
CA THR A 49 -13.75 -8.32 16.00
C THR A 49 -14.41 -7.11 15.31
N LEU A 50 -14.00 -6.81 14.08
CA LEU A 50 -14.82 -6.04 13.14
C LEU A 50 -15.13 -6.92 11.93
N SER A 51 -15.69 -8.11 12.20
CA SER A 51 -16.49 -8.80 11.18
C SER A 51 -17.87 -8.16 11.19
N ARG A 52 -17.99 -6.97 10.58
CA ARG A 52 -19.28 -6.54 10.07
C ARG A 52 -19.56 -7.42 8.88
N TYR A 53 -20.51 -8.34 9.03
CA TYR A 53 -21.15 -9.04 7.92
C TYR A 53 -21.70 -7.98 6.96
N SER A 54 -20.90 -7.57 5.98
CA SER A 54 -21.43 -6.97 4.78
C SER A 54 -21.90 -8.15 3.93
N THR A 55 -23.18 -8.50 4.03
CA THR A 55 -23.86 -9.25 2.96
C THR A 55 -24.02 -8.31 1.77
N LYS A 56 -22.91 -7.77 1.25
CA LYS A 56 -22.91 -7.21 -0.08
C LYS A 56 -23.01 -8.43 -0.97
N SER A 57 -24.17 -8.60 -1.59
CA SER A 57 -24.29 -9.45 -2.76
C SER A 57 -23.06 -9.23 -3.63
N LYS A 58 -22.51 -10.29 -4.22
CA LYS A 58 -21.47 -10.19 -5.26
C LYS A 58 -22.05 -9.35 -6.41
N LYS A 59 -22.07 -8.04 -6.26
CA LYS A 59 -22.19 -7.11 -7.38
C LYS A 59 -20.86 -7.29 -8.06
N SER A 60 -20.87 -8.08 -9.15
CA SER A 60 -19.72 -8.30 -10.01
C SER A 60 -18.96 -6.98 -10.13
N GLU A 61 -17.74 -6.95 -9.61
CA GLU A 61 -16.90 -5.76 -9.66
C GLU A 61 -16.83 -5.32 -11.12
N PRO A 62 -17.09 -4.03 -11.43
CA PRO A 62 -17.11 -3.60 -12.81
C PRO A 62 -15.74 -3.86 -13.43
N GLU A 63 -15.68 -4.85 -14.31
CA GLU A 63 -14.45 -5.25 -14.97
C GLU A 63 -13.92 -4.07 -15.79
N ILE A 64 -12.65 -3.72 -15.57
CA ILE A 64 -12.03 -2.65 -16.36
C ILE A 64 -12.00 -3.14 -17.82
N PRO A 65 -12.53 -2.36 -18.78
CA PRO A 65 -12.51 -2.71 -20.19
C PRO A 65 -11.08 -3.04 -20.64
N ARG A 66 -10.94 -4.05 -21.49
CA ARG A 66 -9.66 -4.37 -22.14
C ARG A 66 -9.59 -3.75 -23.52
N ASN A 67 -8.38 -3.41 -23.95
CA ASN A 67 -8.13 -2.92 -25.29
C ASN A 67 -8.14 -4.10 -26.29
N GLU A 68 -8.94 -4.01 -27.35
CA GLU A 68 -8.95 -5.06 -28.40
C GLU A 68 -7.64 -5.11 -29.18
N LEU A 69 -6.90 -3.99 -29.21
CA LEU A 69 -5.61 -3.88 -29.89
C LEU A 69 -4.41 -4.17 -28.97
N GLU A 70 -4.65 -4.77 -27.81
CA GLU A 70 -3.58 -5.18 -26.90
C GLU A 70 -2.66 -6.22 -27.55
N GLY A 71 -1.35 -6.08 -27.36
CA GLY A 71 -0.35 -6.96 -27.97
C GLY A 71 -0.01 -6.66 -29.44
N LEU A 72 -0.88 -5.98 -30.19
CA LEU A 72 -0.61 -5.59 -31.59
C LEU A 72 0.41 -4.45 -31.70
N PHE A 73 0.48 -3.59 -30.69
CA PHE A 73 1.36 -2.42 -30.69
C PHE A 73 2.28 -2.42 -29.47
N SER A 74 3.58 -2.17 -29.71
CA SER A 74 4.59 -2.01 -28.65
C SER A 74 4.35 -0.81 -27.74
N ALA A 75 3.49 0.13 -28.15
CA ALA A 75 3.15 1.31 -27.36
C ALA A 75 2.53 0.97 -25.99
N GLN A 76 1.96 -0.23 -25.81
CA GLN A 76 1.44 -0.70 -24.53
C GLN A 76 2.56 -0.85 -23.48
N TYR A 77 3.72 -1.36 -23.90
CA TYR A 77 4.84 -1.76 -23.04
C TYR A 77 5.89 -0.65 -22.83
N GLN A 78 5.54 0.62 -23.05
CA GLN A 78 6.47 1.72 -22.82
C GLN A 78 6.78 1.86 -21.33
N PRO A 79 8.05 1.76 -20.90
CA PRO A 79 8.44 1.75 -19.49
C PRO A 79 8.20 3.11 -18.83
N ASP A 80 8.37 4.18 -19.60
CA ASP A 80 8.20 5.54 -19.11
C ASP A 80 6.73 5.85 -18.83
N LYS A 81 6.50 6.64 -17.78
CA LYS A 81 5.18 7.19 -17.43
C LYS A 81 5.15 8.66 -17.82
N GLY A 82 4.02 9.10 -18.38
CA GLY A 82 3.83 10.48 -18.80
C GLY A 82 3.74 11.47 -17.64
N LYS A 83 3.77 12.76 -17.98
CA LYS A 83 3.46 13.83 -17.02
C LYS A 83 2.01 13.68 -16.58
N VAL A 84 1.75 13.87 -15.28
CA VAL A 84 0.39 13.90 -14.74
C VAL A 84 -0.31 15.14 -15.29
N TYR A 85 -1.38 14.96 -16.07
CA TYR A 85 -2.17 16.07 -16.59
C TYR A 85 -3.28 16.47 -15.62
N ASP A 86 -4.12 15.51 -15.22
CA ASP A 86 -5.15 15.69 -14.20
C ASP A 86 -5.18 14.46 -13.27
N LYS A 87 -5.57 14.70 -12.03
CA LYS A 87 -5.88 13.69 -11.01
C LYS A 87 -7.18 12.97 -11.33
N LYS A 88 -8.15 13.64 -11.97
CA LYS A 88 -9.45 13.05 -12.27
C LYS A 88 -9.42 12.27 -13.60
N PRO A 89 -10.09 11.10 -13.67
CA PRO A 89 -10.27 10.40 -14.94
C PRO A 89 -11.21 11.18 -15.85
N PHE A 90 -11.07 10.98 -17.17
CA PHE A 90 -11.91 11.65 -18.16
C PHE A 90 -12.95 10.69 -18.71
N LYS A 91 -14.23 11.09 -18.67
CA LYS A 91 -15.34 10.32 -19.24
C LYS A 91 -15.50 10.64 -20.72
N LEU A 92 -15.32 9.66 -21.59
CA LEU A 92 -15.44 9.84 -23.04
C LEU A 92 -16.37 8.78 -23.63
N ARG A 93 -17.34 9.19 -24.43
CA ARG A 93 -18.16 8.27 -25.24
C ARG A 93 -17.34 7.80 -26.43
N LEU A 94 -17.09 6.50 -26.48
CA LEU A 94 -16.34 5.86 -27.56
C LEU A 94 -17.28 4.99 -28.38
N GLU A 95 -17.02 4.90 -29.68
CA GLU A 95 -17.76 4.03 -30.58
C GLU A 95 -17.05 2.68 -30.75
N GLY A 96 -17.83 1.61 -30.71
CA GLY A 96 -17.37 0.24 -30.95
C GLY A 96 -16.70 0.13 -32.32
N GLY A 97 -15.56 -0.54 -32.39
CA GLY A 97 -14.83 -0.74 -33.64
C GLY A 97 -14.08 0.49 -34.16
N ARG A 98 -14.20 1.68 -33.56
CA ARG A 98 -13.37 2.84 -33.93
C ARG A 98 -12.01 2.81 -33.25
N LYS A 99 -10.97 3.19 -34.00
CA LYS A 99 -9.59 3.30 -33.49
C LYS A 99 -9.35 4.68 -32.92
N TYR A 100 -8.92 4.73 -31.67
CA TYR A 100 -8.56 5.96 -30.96
C TYR A 100 -7.07 5.95 -30.59
N SER A 101 -6.51 7.14 -30.37
CA SER A 101 -5.12 7.31 -29.92
C SER A 101 -5.10 8.02 -28.58
N TRP A 102 -4.80 7.28 -27.51
CA TRP A 102 -4.68 7.83 -26.16
C TRP A 102 -3.33 8.51 -25.96
N CYS A 103 -3.33 9.68 -25.32
CA CYS A 103 -2.12 10.40 -24.99
C CYS A 103 -1.39 9.71 -23.83
N THR A 104 -0.18 9.21 -24.09
CA THR A 104 0.71 8.60 -23.09
C THR A 104 1.61 9.63 -22.40
N CYS A 105 1.99 10.70 -23.11
CA CYS A 105 3.00 11.65 -22.63
C CYS A 105 2.51 12.71 -21.64
N GLY A 106 1.20 12.98 -21.60
CA GLY A 106 0.61 14.00 -20.73
C GLY A 106 0.66 15.44 -21.26
N GLN A 107 1.28 15.68 -22.41
CA GLN A 107 1.50 17.03 -22.97
C GLN A 107 0.46 17.45 -24.03
N SER A 108 -0.51 16.58 -24.32
CA SER A 108 -1.57 16.94 -25.27
C SER A 108 -2.46 18.05 -24.70
N LYS A 109 -2.89 18.96 -25.57
CA LYS A 109 -3.94 19.95 -25.30
C LYS A 109 -5.34 19.35 -25.45
N GLY A 110 -5.50 18.32 -26.28
CA GLY A 110 -6.77 17.60 -26.53
C GLY A 110 -6.98 16.36 -25.64
N GLN A 111 -6.62 16.44 -24.36
CA GLN A 111 -6.75 15.30 -23.44
C GLN A 111 -8.19 14.79 -23.37
N PRO A 112 -8.41 13.47 -23.25
CA PRO A 112 -7.43 12.41 -22.97
C PRO A 112 -6.74 11.82 -24.23
N LEU A 113 -7.13 12.29 -25.41
CA LEU A 113 -6.63 11.80 -26.70
C LEU A 113 -5.32 12.50 -27.09
N CYS A 114 -4.62 11.92 -28.05
CA CYS A 114 -3.39 12.48 -28.59
C CYS A 114 -3.67 13.44 -29.75
N ASP A 115 -3.15 14.66 -29.65
CA ASP A 115 -3.20 15.69 -30.71
C ASP A 115 -1.94 15.75 -31.60
N GLY A 116 -0.92 14.95 -31.30
CA GLY A 116 0.36 14.97 -32.02
C GLY A 116 1.46 15.80 -31.36
N THR A 117 1.20 16.48 -30.24
CA THR A 117 2.19 17.27 -29.48
C THR A 117 3.45 16.48 -29.10
N HIS A 118 3.32 15.15 -28.93
CA HIS A 118 4.47 14.25 -28.68
C HIS A 118 5.53 14.25 -29.79
N LYS A 119 5.19 14.71 -31.01
CA LYS A 119 6.13 14.84 -32.13
C LYS A 119 6.90 16.15 -32.12
N ASN A 120 6.53 17.09 -31.24
CA ASN A 120 7.19 18.38 -31.18
C ASN A 120 8.65 18.21 -30.74
N ILE A 121 9.57 18.55 -31.64
CA ILE A 121 11.02 18.40 -31.46
C ILE A 121 11.52 19.21 -30.25
N PHE A 122 10.91 20.38 -29.98
CA PHE A 122 11.29 21.24 -28.86
C PHE A 122 10.99 20.61 -27.50
N LEU A 123 9.97 19.75 -27.40
CA LEU A 123 9.57 19.10 -26.15
C LEU A 123 10.37 17.81 -25.86
N LYS A 124 11.13 17.30 -26.85
CA LYS A 124 11.99 16.10 -26.73
C LYS A 124 11.29 14.89 -26.11
N ILE A 125 10.03 14.64 -26.48
CA ILE A 125 9.21 13.54 -25.95
C ILE A 125 9.54 12.24 -26.70
N LYS A 126 9.97 11.20 -25.97
CA LYS A 126 10.28 9.87 -26.56
C LYS A 126 9.06 8.95 -26.67
N MET A 127 8.01 9.23 -25.90
CA MET A 127 6.82 8.39 -25.82
C MET A 127 5.93 8.50 -27.07
N ARG A 128 5.37 7.37 -27.46
CA ARG A 128 4.39 7.23 -28.55
C ARG A 128 2.97 7.08 -28.00
N PRO A 129 1.94 7.61 -28.69
CA PRO A 129 0.56 7.44 -28.28
C PRO A 129 0.12 5.98 -28.38
N LEU A 130 -0.79 5.58 -27.50
CA LEU A 130 -1.33 4.22 -27.48
C LEU A 130 -2.57 4.15 -28.37
N ARG A 131 -2.53 3.28 -29.38
CA ARG A 131 -3.70 2.99 -30.21
C ARG A 131 -4.57 1.95 -29.52
N PHE A 132 -5.86 2.23 -29.42
CA PHE A 132 -6.81 1.32 -28.79
C PHE A 132 -8.16 1.33 -29.51
N GLN A 133 -8.92 0.26 -29.30
CA GLN A 133 -10.25 0.06 -29.84
C GLN A 133 -11.11 -0.58 -28.76
N VAL A 134 -12.41 -0.28 -28.81
CA VAL A 134 -13.41 -0.81 -27.88
C VAL A 134 -14.45 -1.63 -28.63
N LYS A 135 -15.01 -2.65 -27.96
CA LYS A 135 -16.07 -3.51 -28.51
C LYS A 135 -17.39 -2.78 -28.69
N GLU A 136 -17.83 -2.13 -27.63
CA GLU A 136 -19.18 -1.57 -27.53
C GLU A 136 -19.15 -0.05 -27.51
N THR A 137 -20.16 0.56 -28.13
CA THR A 137 -20.38 2.02 -28.07
C THR A 137 -20.97 2.40 -26.72
N LYS A 138 -20.13 2.93 -25.82
CA LYS A 138 -20.54 3.39 -24.49
C LYS A 138 -19.60 4.44 -23.94
N GLU A 139 -19.89 4.93 -22.75
CA GLU A 139 -19.01 5.84 -22.03
C GLU A 139 -17.91 5.06 -21.30
N TYR A 140 -16.67 5.48 -21.49
CA TYR A 140 -15.49 4.88 -20.89
C TYR A 140 -14.73 5.91 -20.05
N TRP A 141 -14.13 5.43 -18.96
CA TRP A 141 -13.25 6.24 -18.12
C TRP A 141 -11.81 6.06 -18.55
N LEU A 142 -11.24 7.07 -19.18
CA LEU A 142 -9.86 7.09 -19.63
C LEU A 142 -8.94 7.70 -18.58
N CYS A 143 -7.72 7.18 -18.50
CA CYS A 143 -6.72 7.68 -17.58
C CYS A 143 -6.21 9.07 -18.02
N ASN A 144 -6.23 10.04 -17.10
CA ASN A 144 -5.66 11.37 -17.33
C ASN A 144 -4.37 11.63 -16.53
N CYS A 145 -4.11 10.86 -15.46
CA CYS A 145 -2.87 10.98 -14.67
C CYS A 145 -1.65 10.34 -15.36
N LYS A 146 -1.87 9.51 -16.38
CA LYS A 146 -0.85 8.77 -17.17
C LYS A 146 -0.03 7.76 -16.36
N GLN A 147 -0.49 7.42 -15.15
CA GLN A 147 0.18 6.47 -14.25
C GLN A 147 -0.49 5.08 -14.20
N THR A 148 -1.64 4.91 -14.86
CA THR A 148 -2.40 3.64 -14.92
C THR A 148 -1.52 2.48 -15.38
N SER A 149 -1.75 1.32 -14.76
CA SER A 149 -1.18 0.04 -15.20
C SER A 149 -2.01 -0.55 -16.34
N ASN A 150 -3.32 -0.30 -16.35
CA ASN A 150 -4.23 -0.76 -17.40
C ASN A 150 -4.49 0.33 -18.46
N ARG A 151 -3.44 0.66 -19.23
CA ARG A 151 -3.54 1.67 -20.29
C ARG A 151 -4.49 1.18 -21.39
N PRO A 152 -5.44 2.02 -21.87
CA PRO A 152 -5.66 3.45 -21.63
C PRO A 152 -6.68 3.78 -20.52
N PHE A 153 -7.29 2.78 -19.90
CA PHE A 153 -8.40 2.94 -18.96
C PHE A 153 -7.92 3.36 -17.57
N CYS A 154 -8.83 3.97 -16.81
CA CYS A 154 -8.58 4.29 -15.42
C CYS A 154 -8.71 3.04 -14.54
N ASP A 155 -7.67 2.77 -13.75
CA ASP A 155 -7.59 1.67 -12.79
C ASP A 155 -7.63 2.14 -11.32
N GLY A 156 -7.93 3.43 -11.09
CA GLY A 156 -7.88 4.03 -9.76
C GLY A 156 -6.49 4.43 -9.27
N THR A 157 -5.41 4.15 -10.03
CA THR A 157 -4.02 4.51 -9.65
C THR A 157 -3.88 5.99 -9.29
N HIS A 158 -4.68 6.87 -9.91
CA HIS A 158 -4.68 8.30 -9.62
C HIS A 158 -4.98 8.65 -8.16
N LEU A 159 -5.64 7.78 -7.39
CA LEU A 159 -5.98 8.04 -5.98
C LEU A 159 -4.79 7.94 -5.03
N ARG A 160 -3.66 7.37 -5.47
CA ARG A 160 -2.47 7.25 -4.63
C ARG A 160 -1.89 8.62 -4.27
N GLU A 161 -1.39 8.72 -3.05
CA GLU A 161 -0.85 9.97 -2.48
C GLU A 161 0.32 10.54 -3.30
N ASP A 162 1.20 9.68 -3.83
CA ASP A 162 2.34 10.07 -4.65
C ASP A 162 1.93 10.75 -5.96
N ILE A 163 0.71 10.48 -6.45
CA ILE A 163 0.16 11.10 -7.65
C ILE A 163 -0.63 12.34 -7.28
N GLN A 164 -1.36 12.30 -6.17
CA GLN A 164 -2.09 13.45 -5.65
C GLN A 164 -1.17 14.63 -5.28
N ALA A 165 0.06 14.34 -4.87
CA ALA A 165 1.06 15.36 -4.58
C ALA A 165 1.63 16.07 -5.83
N LYS A 166 1.52 15.50 -7.04
CA LYS A 166 2.18 15.99 -8.27
C LYS A 166 1.51 17.18 -8.94
N ILE A 167 0.26 17.49 -8.57
CA ILE A 167 -0.44 18.71 -9.01
C ILE A 167 -0.64 19.57 -7.76
N LYS A 168 0.35 20.41 -7.46
CA LYS A 168 0.26 21.52 -6.50
C LYS A 168 0.50 22.80 -7.27
#